data_AF-A0A5D6YH93-F1
#
_entry.id   AF-A0A5D6YH93-F1
#
_cell.length_a   1.000
_cell.length_b   1.000
_cell.length_c   1.000
_cell.angle_alpha   90.00
_cell.angle_beta   90.00
_cell.angle_gamma   90.00
#
_symmetry.space_group_name_H-M   'P 1'
#
loop_
_entity.id
_entity.type
_entity.pdbx_description
1 polymer ?
#
loop_
_entity_poly.entity_id
_entity_poly.type
_entity_poly.pdbx_seq_one_letter_code
_entity_poly.pdbx_strand_id
1 'polypeptide(L)'
;MLHFAKVYDSLDRGFMLAVLQKRGFLSVFVEAVTALHRDTSGVFLVNGYASKGVTSTCGIRQGCPLAPFLFIVALDVLYAMVDNYADIYLDILTRFGRQAGLKVNVQKSTGLWLGAYGG
;
A
#
# COMPACT_ATOMS: atom_id res chain seq x y z
N MET A 1 -8.67 10.36 4.47
CA MET A 1 -7.60 10.49 3.48
C MET A 1 -6.25 10.26 4.14
N LEU A 2 -5.83 8.99 4.18
CA LEU A 2 -4.45 8.64 4.44
C LEU A 2 -3.66 9.03 3.18
N HIS A 3 -2.69 9.93 3.30
CA HIS A 3 -1.82 10.31 2.19
C HIS A 3 -0.38 9.97 2.53
N PHE A 4 0.22 9.06 1.77
CA PHE A 4 1.67 8.94 1.76
C PHE A 4 2.24 9.99 0.80
N ALA A 5 3.29 10.68 1.21
CA ALA A 5 3.96 11.64 0.36
C ALA A 5 4.51 10.93 -0.88
N LYS A 6 4.19 11.46 -2.07
CA LYS A 6 4.73 11.00 -3.35
C LYS A 6 4.65 9.49 -3.57
N VAL A 7 3.53 8.85 -3.24
CA VAL A 7 3.26 7.41 -3.45
C VAL A 7 3.78 6.91 -4.78
N TYR A 8 3.46 7.62 -5.87
CA TYR A 8 3.81 7.20 -7.21
C TYR A 8 5.31 7.32 -7.48
N ASP A 9 6.05 8.13 -6.72
CA ASP A 9 7.50 8.26 -6.89
C ASP A 9 8.27 7.36 -5.90
N SER A 10 7.64 6.91 -4.81
CA SER A 10 8.30 6.24 -3.68
C SER A 10 7.93 4.77 -3.49
N LEU A 11 6.88 4.26 -4.14
CA LEU A 11 6.46 2.87 -3.99
C LEU A 11 7.58 1.89 -4.43
N ASP A 12 7.96 0.97 -3.55
CA ASP A 12 8.97 -0.03 -3.89
C ASP A 12 8.46 -1.01 -4.97
N ARG A 13 9.24 -1.17 -6.04
CA ARG A 13 8.85 -2.01 -7.20
C ARG A 13 8.87 -3.49 -6.84
N GLY A 14 9.81 -3.92 -6.01
CA GLY A 14 9.92 -5.31 -5.56
C GLY A 14 8.69 -5.72 -4.74
N PHE A 15 8.30 -4.88 -3.77
CA PHE A 15 7.08 -5.01 -3.00
C PHE A 15 5.85 -5.08 -3.92
N MET A 16 5.68 -4.13 -4.84
CA MET A 16 4.54 -4.12 -5.76
C MET A 16 4.42 -5.42 -6.57
N LEU A 17 5.53 -5.90 -7.15
CA LEU A 17 5.54 -7.15 -7.91
C LEU A 17 5.24 -8.37 -7.04
N ALA A 18 5.80 -8.42 -5.81
CA ALA A 18 5.52 -9.48 -4.85
C ALA A 18 4.04 -9.51 -4.45
N VAL A 19 3.40 -8.35 -4.29
CA VAL A 19 1.97 -8.26 -3.98
C VAL A 19 1.12 -8.79 -5.13
N LEU A 20 1.45 -8.43 -6.38
CA LEU A 20 0.74 -8.95 -7.56
C LEU A 20 0.86 -10.48 -7.66
N GLN A 21 2.05 -11.03 -7.45
CA GLN A 21 2.24 -12.49 -7.42
C GLN A 21 1.43 -13.15 -6.31
N LYS A 22 1.48 -12.59 -5.08
CA LYS A 22 0.76 -13.13 -3.92
C LYS A 22 -0.76 -13.05 -4.08
N ARG A 23 -1.27 -12.06 -4.79
CA ARG A 23 -2.71 -11.91 -5.10
C ARG A 23 -3.16 -12.80 -6.27
N GLY A 24 -2.26 -13.59 -6.88
CA GLY A 24 -2.60 -14.57 -7.90
C GLY A 24 -2.80 -13.99 -9.29
N PHE A 25 -2.23 -12.81 -9.58
CA PHE A 25 -2.23 -12.29 -10.95
C PHE A 25 -1.45 -13.20 -11.88
N LEU A 26 -1.92 -13.31 -13.13
CA LEU A 26 -1.27 -14.13 -14.16
C LEU A 26 0.20 -13.71 -14.33
N SER A 27 1.09 -14.68 -14.50
CA SER A 27 2.53 -14.41 -14.70
C SER A 27 2.78 -13.43 -15.84
N VAL A 28 2.06 -13.58 -16.95
CA VAL A 28 2.12 -12.67 -18.12
C VAL A 28 1.80 -11.22 -17.73
N PHE A 29 0.85 -11.00 -16.82
CA PHE A 29 0.53 -9.66 -16.34
C PHE A 29 1.65 -9.09 -15.46
N VAL A 30 2.18 -9.91 -14.54
CA VAL A 30 3.31 -9.52 -13.67
C VAL A 30 4.55 -9.20 -14.52
N GLU A 31 4.82 -9.98 -15.55
CA GLU A 31 5.91 -9.77 -16.52
C GLU A 31 5.70 -8.49 -17.32
N ALA A 32 4.48 -8.20 -17.78
CA ALA A 32 4.16 -6.96 -18.46
C ALA A 32 4.38 -5.73 -17.56
N VAL A 33 3.95 -5.80 -16.30
CA VAL A 33 4.20 -4.74 -15.31
C VAL A 33 5.70 -4.61 -15.04
N THR A 34 6.43 -5.72 -14.93
CA THR A 34 7.89 -5.72 -14.73
C THR A 34 8.59 -5.06 -15.92
N ALA A 35 8.21 -5.40 -17.15
CA ALA A 35 8.78 -4.85 -18.37
C ALA A 35 8.53 -3.34 -18.50
N LEU A 36 7.34 -2.86 -18.12
CA LEU A 36 7.00 -1.44 -18.12
C LEU A 36 7.90 -0.60 -17.20
N HIS A 37 8.43 -1.25 -16.16
CA HIS A 37 9.25 -0.64 -15.10
C HIS A 37 10.73 -0.99 -15.23
N ARG A 38 11.13 -1.77 -16.25
CA ARG A 38 12.52 -2.15 -16.49
C ARG A 38 13.31 -0.95 -17.01
N ASP A 39 14.58 -0.84 -16.59
CA ASP A 39 15.55 0.16 -17.06
C ASP A 39 15.00 1.61 -17.03
N THR A 40 14.12 1.91 -16.07
CA THR A 40 13.56 3.25 -15.92
C THR A 40 14.66 4.19 -15.43
N SER A 41 15.13 5.08 -16.30
CA SER A 41 16.11 6.11 -15.96
C SER A 41 15.55 7.51 -16.23
N GLY A 42 15.94 8.48 -15.41
CA GLY A 42 15.63 9.90 -15.59
C GLY A 42 16.88 10.75 -15.68
N VAL A 43 16.75 11.94 -16.25
CA VAL A 43 17.77 13.00 -16.21
C VAL A 43 17.15 14.23 -15.57
N PHE A 44 17.92 14.95 -14.78
CA PHE A 44 17.52 16.24 -14.23
C PHE A 44 17.94 17.34 -15.21
N LEU A 45 16.99 18.19 -15.59
CA LEU A 45 17.27 19.37 -16.40
C LEU A 45 17.38 20.59 -15.47
N VAL A 46 18.56 21.17 -15.34
CA VAL A 46 18.80 22.35 -14.50
C VAL A 46 19.40 23.45 -15.37
N ASN A 47 18.68 24.57 -15.50
CA ASN A 47 19.10 25.71 -16.33
C ASN A 47 19.49 25.33 -17.77
N GLY A 48 18.79 24.35 -18.36
CA GLY A 48 19.04 23.86 -19.72
C GLY A 48 20.15 22.79 -19.84
N TYR A 49 20.83 22.46 -18.74
CA TYR A 49 21.84 21.40 -18.72
C TYR A 49 21.26 20.10 -18.16
N ALA A 50 21.45 19.00 -18.89
CA ALA A 50 21.03 17.68 -18.45
C ALA A 50 22.08 17.05 -17.52
N SER A 51 21.63 16.47 -16.40
CA SER A 51 22.47 15.66 -15.52
C SER A 51 22.84 14.33 -16.18
N LYS A 52 23.76 13.59 -15.54
CA LYS A 52 23.93 12.17 -15.83
C LYS A 52 22.60 11.43 -15.59
N GLY A 53 22.34 10.40 -16.38
CA GLY A 53 21.18 9.53 -16.20
C GLY A 53 21.23 8.84 -14.84
N VAL A 54 20.11 8.90 -14.12
CA VAL A 54 19.91 8.24 -12.83
C VAL A 54 18.87 7.15 -13.01
N THR A 55 19.21 5.92 -12.64
CA THR A 55 18.27 4.80 -12.65
C THR A 55 17.33 4.90 -11.46
N SER A 56 16.03 4.77 -11.73
CA SER A 56 14.96 4.78 -10.73
C SER A 56 14.65 3.34 -10.30
N THR A 57 14.84 3.06 -9.01
CA THR A 57 14.55 1.74 -8.41
C THR A 57 13.16 1.66 -7.77
N CYS A 58 12.52 2.81 -7.53
CA CYS A 58 11.20 2.94 -6.91
C CYS A 58 10.24 3.77 -7.78
N GLY A 59 8.98 3.80 -7.39
CA GLY A 59 7.92 4.57 -8.04
C GLY A 59 7.37 3.95 -9.32
N ILE A 60 6.15 4.33 -9.65
CA ILE A 60 5.44 4.05 -10.90
C ILE A 60 5.73 5.19 -11.87
N ARG A 61 6.02 4.86 -13.13
CA ARG A 61 6.34 5.86 -14.15
C ARG A 61 5.18 6.83 -14.35
N GLN A 62 5.46 8.14 -14.38
CA GLN A 62 4.44 9.16 -14.70
C GLN A 62 3.85 8.91 -16.10
N GLY A 63 2.53 9.04 -16.22
CA GLY A 63 1.80 8.70 -17.45
C GLY A 63 1.52 7.19 -17.62
N CYS A 64 1.90 6.36 -16.64
CA CYS A 64 1.51 4.95 -16.63
C CYS A 64 -0.01 4.82 -16.41
N PRO A 65 -0.77 4.23 -17.37
CA PRO A 65 -2.21 4.07 -17.21
C PRO A 65 -2.58 3.11 -16.08
N LEU A 66 -1.64 2.25 -15.65
CA LEU A 66 -1.83 1.29 -14.55
C LEU A 66 -1.53 1.88 -13.18
N ALA A 67 -1.06 3.14 -13.08
CA ALA A 67 -0.64 3.70 -11.80
C ALA A 67 -1.73 3.69 -10.71
N PRO A 68 -2.99 4.07 -10.98
CA PRO A 68 -4.05 4.01 -9.98
C PRO A 68 -4.33 2.58 -9.51
N PHE A 69 -4.32 1.63 -10.44
CA PHE A 69 -4.57 0.21 -10.14
C PHE A 69 -3.46 -0.38 -9.26
N LEU A 70 -2.20 -0.18 -9.64
CA LEU A 70 -1.05 -0.66 -8.88
C LEU A 70 -1.02 -0.07 -7.47
N PHE A 71 -1.45 1.18 -7.31
CA PHE A 71 -1.59 1.80 -6.01
C PHE A 71 -2.70 1.16 -5.16
N ILE A 72 -3.88 0.90 -5.74
CA ILE A 72 -4.98 0.24 -5.03
C ILE A 72 -4.56 -1.16 -4.55
N VAL A 73 -3.87 -1.91 -5.40
CA VAL A 73 -3.35 -3.25 -5.03
C VAL A 73 -2.35 -3.17 -3.87
N ALA A 74 -1.50 -2.14 -3.84
CA ALA A 74 -0.62 -1.90 -2.70
C ALA A 74 -1.39 -1.49 -1.42
N LEU A 75 -2.43 -0.67 -1.55
CA LEU A 75 -3.28 -0.27 -0.43
C LEU A 75 -4.07 -1.43 0.17
N ASP A 76 -4.49 -2.41 -0.64
CA ASP A 76 -5.16 -3.63 -0.16
C ASP A 76 -4.31 -4.38 0.88
N VAL A 77 -2.98 -4.36 0.76
CA VAL A 77 -2.07 -4.90 1.80
C VAL A 77 -2.16 -4.10 3.10
N LEU A 78 -2.24 -2.78 3.01
CA LEU A 78 -2.38 -1.93 4.19
C LEU A 78 -3.72 -2.18 4.89
N TYR A 79 -4.82 -2.28 4.15
CA TYR A 79 -6.13 -2.62 4.72
C TYR A 79 -6.08 -3.96 5.46
N ALA A 80 -5.51 -4.99 4.84
CA ALA A 80 -5.34 -6.29 5.48
C ALA A 80 -4.48 -6.23 6.76
N MET A 81 -3.45 -5.37 6.80
CA MET A 81 -2.67 -5.15 8.02
C MET A 81 -3.51 -4.51 9.12
N VAL A 82 -4.25 -3.44 8.79
CA VAL A 82 -5.11 -2.74 9.75
C VAL A 82 -6.18 -3.66 10.32
N ASP A 83 -6.84 -4.44 9.46
CA ASP A 83 -7.86 -5.40 9.88
C ASP A 83 -7.28 -6.46 10.83
N ASN A 84 -6.11 -7.02 10.50
CA ASN A 84 -5.45 -7.99 11.36
C ASN A 84 -5.07 -7.40 12.73
N TYR A 85 -4.59 -6.15 12.79
CA TYR A 85 -4.35 -5.49 14.07
C TYR A 85 -5.65 -5.30 14.85
N ALA A 86 -6.72 -4.86 14.20
CA ALA A 86 -8.03 -4.70 14.84
C ALA A 86 -8.53 -6.02 15.46
N ASP A 87 -8.38 -7.14 14.74
CA ASP A 87 -8.73 -8.46 15.24
C ASP A 87 -7.91 -8.85 16.48
N ILE A 88 -6.59 -8.58 16.47
CA ILE A 88 -5.71 -8.81 17.63
C ILE A 88 -6.16 -7.99 18.83
N TYR A 89 -6.47 -6.70 18.64
CA TYR A 89 -6.94 -5.84 19.72
C TYR A 89 -8.28 -6.34 20.30
N LEU A 90 -9.21 -6.76 19.45
CA LEU A 90 -10.50 -7.30 19.88
C LEU A 90 -10.33 -8.62 20.65
N ASP A 91 -9.42 -9.50 20.22
CA ASP A 91 -9.10 -10.74 20.94
C ASP A 91 -8.55 -10.43 22.34
N ILE A 92 -7.58 -9.52 22.46
CA ILE A 92 -7.01 -9.09 23.74
C ILE A 92 -8.10 -8.52 24.67
N LEU A 93 -8.91 -7.59 24.16
CA LEU A 93 -10.00 -6.98 24.95
C LEU A 93 -11.02 -8.03 25.40
N THR A 94 -11.37 -8.97 24.53
CA THR A 94 -12.32 -10.04 24.85
C THR A 94 -11.79 -10.97 25.94
N ARG A 95 -10.50 -11.32 25.87
CA ARG A 95 -9.83 -12.15 26.90
C ARG A 95 -9.79 -11.43 28.25
N PHE A 96 -9.38 -10.17 28.26
CA PHE A 96 -9.38 -9.35 29.48
C PHE A 96 -10.78 -9.21 30.05
N GLY A 97 -11.77 -8.88 29.22
CA GLY A 97 -13.16 -8.73 29.65
C GLY A 97 -13.69 -9.99 30.31
N ARG A 98 -13.40 -11.17 29.74
CA ARG A 98 -13.78 -12.47 30.34
C ARG A 98 -13.17 -12.66 31.73
N GLN A 99 -11.89 -12.31 31.92
CA GLN A 99 -11.21 -12.48 33.21
C GLN A 99 -11.65 -11.43 34.24
N ALA A 100 -11.92 -10.21 33.82
CA ALA A 100 -12.34 -9.11 34.68
C ALA A 100 -13.87 -9.11 34.97
N GLY A 101 -14.63 -10.02 34.37
CA GLY A 101 -16.10 -10.04 34.46
C GLY A 101 -16.78 -8.89 33.69
N LEU A 102 -16.09 -8.28 32.73
CA LEU A 102 -16.58 -7.15 31.92
C LEU A 102 -17.10 -7.64 30.58
N LYS A 103 -18.27 -7.13 30.16
CA LYS A 103 -18.82 -7.38 28.82
C LYS A 103 -18.28 -6.37 27.82
N VAL A 104 -17.45 -6.82 26.88
CA VAL A 104 -16.92 -5.97 25.80
C VAL A 104 -18.02 -5.63 24.79
N ASN A 105 -18.15 -4.34 24.45
CA ASN A 105 -19.04 -3.89 23.39
C ASN A 105 -18.28 -3.81 22.06
N VAL A 106 -18.32 -4.89 21.30
CA VAL A 106 -17.58 -5.05 20.05
C VAL A 106 -17.99 -3.99 19.02
N GLN A 107 -19.28 -3.63 18.91
CA GLN A 107 -19.78 -2.66 17.91
C GLN A 107 -19.24 -1.24 18.13
N LYS A 108 -19.08 -0.81 19.39
CA LYS A 108 -18.41 0.46 19.70
C LYS A 108 -16.90 0.37 19.47
N SER A 109 -16.30 -0.79 19.73
CA SER A 109 -14.87 -1.02 19.53
C SER A 109 -14.49 -1.03 18.05
N THR A 110 -15.24 -1.66 17.14
CA THR A 110 -15.02 -1.57 15.68
C THR A 110 -15.34 -0.19 15.12
N GLY A 111 -16.37 0.48 15.65
CA GLY A 111 -16.72 1.85 15.28
C GLY A 111 -15.63 2.88 15.59
N LEU A 112 -14.78 2.66 16.60
CA LEU A 112 -13.65 3.56 16.89
C LEU A 112 -12.53 3.45 15.84
N TRP A 113 -12.36 2.28 15.21
CA TRP A 113 -11.33 2.04 14.19
C TRP A 113 -11.71 2.63 12.82
N LEU A 114 -13.00 2.71 12.50
CA LEU A 114 -13.50 3.22 11.21
C LEU A 114 -14.21 4.59 11.32
N GLY A 115 -14.61 5.01 12.52
CA GLY A 115 -15.50 6.16 12.76
C GLY A 115 -14.82 7.52 12.89
N ALA A 116 -13.51 7.64 12.71
CA ALA A 116 -12.83 8.94 12.61
C ALA A 116 -12.88 9.54 11.18
N TYR A 117 -13.58 8.89 10.24
CA TYR A 117 -13.69 9.31 8.83
C TYR A 117 -15.14 9.56 8.36
N GLY A 118 -15.98 10.09 9.24
CA GLY A 118 -17.34 10.50 8.86
C GLY A 118 -17.89 11.55 9.83
N GLY A 119 -17.52 12.81 9.59
CA GLY A 119 -18.07 14.01 10.21
C GLY A 119 -17.87 15.18 9.26
#